data_AF-A0A9J7ZRL9-F1
#
_entry.id   AF-A0A9J7ZRL9-F1
#
_cell.length_a   1.000
_cell.length_b   1.000
_cell.length_c   1.000
_cell.angle_alpha   90.00
_cell.angle_beta   90.00
_cell.angle_gamma   90.00
#
_symmetry.space_group_name_H-M   'P 1'
#
loop_
_entity.id
_entity.type
_entity.pdbx_description
1 polymer ?
#
loop_
_entity_poly.entity_id
_entity_poly.type
_entity_poly.pdbx_seq_one_letter_code
_entity_poly.pdbx_strand_id
1 'polypeptide(L)'
;MQDLVKSPVQWKYLLNTCGTDFPIKTNAEMVQSLKLLNGKNSLESETIEAKKGRWQYHQNVTNVVTRTDVKKSPPPIETLMFSGNAYFVVSREFVEHIFKSKEIQDFMEWEKDTHSPDEHMWATLQRMPSVPGSNPSNIKYEHSDMNSIARLVKWSYCTTEEN
;
A
#
# COMPACT_ATOMS: atom_id res chain seq x y z
N MET A 1 6.56 10.67 -5.74
CA MET A 1 7.66 10.03 -4.98
C MET A 1 9.04 10.39 -5.54
N GLN A 2 9.29 10.24 -6.84
CA GLN A 2 10.61 10.48 -7.44
C GLN A 2 11.15 11.90 -7.17
N ASP A 3 10.29 12.93 -7.23
CA ASP A 3 10.70 14.32 -6.95
C ASP A 3 11.05 14.54 -5.48
N LEU A 4 10.35 13.89 -4.56
CA LEU A 4 10.65 13.96 -3.13
C LEU A 4 12.02 13.34 -2.81
N VAL A 5 12.40 12.26 -3.50
CA VAL A 5 13.73 11.65 -3.34
C VAL A 5 14.85 12.59 -3.81
N LYS A 6 14.62 13.38 -4.87
CA LYS A 6 15.57 14.37 -5.38
C LYS A 6 15.64 15.65 -4.54
N SER A 7 14.67 15.85 -3.64
CA SER A 7 14.63 17.03 -2.78
C SER A 7 15.84 17.09 -1.84
N PRO A 8 16.45 18.27 -1.62
CA PRO A 8 17.51 18.44 -0.63
C PRO A 8 17.00 18.29 0.82
N VAL A 9 15.68 18.35 1.03
CA VAL A 9 15.05 18.21 2.34
C VAL A 9 15.26 16.79 2.88
N GLN A 10 15.79 16.70 4.11
CA GLN A 10 16.03 15.42 4.79
C GLN A 10 14.78 14.89 5.49
N TRP A 11 13.71 14.68 4.72
CA TRP A 11 12.46 14.13 5.22
C TRP A 11 12.62 12.65 5.64
N LYS A 12 11.73 12.18 6.52
CA LYS A 12 11.82 10.84 7.16
C LYS A 12 10.72 9.88 6.73
N TYR A 13 9.50 10.38 6.60
CA TYR A 13 8.35 9.60 6.17
C TYR A 13 7.60 10.34 5.07
N LEU A 14 7.00 9.56 4.17
CA LEU A 14 6.04 10.01 3.20
C LEU A 14 4.65 9.51 3.60
N LEU A 15 3.71 10.44 3.64
CA LEU A 15 2.28 10.19 3.81
C LEU A 15 1.60 10.70 2.54
N ASN A 16 0.81 9.86 1.87
CA ASN A 16 0.02 10.30 0.73
C ASN A 16 -1.40 10.68 1.15
N THR A 17 -1.95 11.69 0.49
CA THR A 17 -3.29 12.21 0.73
C THR A 17 -4.04 12.46 -0.59
N CYS A 18 -5.35 12.59 -0.51
CA CYS A 18 -6.24 13.05 -1.56
C CYS A 18 -6.98 14.33 -1.13
N GLY A 19 -7.71 14.97 -2.04
CA GLY A 19 -8.33 16.29 -1.80
C GLY A 19 -9.43 16.33 -0.74
N THR A 20 -9.98 15.18 -0.36
CA THR A 20 -11.03 15.06 0.67
C THR A 20 -10.49 14.66 2.04
N ASP A 21 -9.17 14.53 2.18
CA ASP A 21 -8.54 14.17 3.44
C ASP A 21 -8.43 15.37 4.39
N PHE A 22 -8.57 15.12 5.69
CA PHE A 22 -8.33 16.10 6.73
C PHE A 22 -7.55 15.49 7.90
N PRO A 23 -6.54 16.19 8.45
CA PRO A 23 -5.76 15.68 9.57
C PRO A 23 -6.59 15.65 10.86
N ILE A 24 -6.55 14.53 11.59
CA ILE A 24 -7.15 14.36 12.94
C ILE A 24 -6.09 14.36 14.05
N LYS A 25 -4.88 14.78 13.71
CA LYS A 25 -3.70 14.90 14.59
C LYS A 25 -2.94 16.15 14.18
N THR A 26 -2.40 16.86 15.16
CA THR A 26 -1.46 17.96 14.94
C THR A 26 -0.14 17.44 14.36
N ASN A 27 0.67 18.35 13.80
CA ASN A 27 2.00 18.00 13.34
C ASN A 27 2.87 17.38 14.46
N ALA A 28 2.79 17.91 15.69
CA ALA A 28 3.55 17.38 16.82
C ALA A 28 3.16 15.94 17.17
N GLU A 29 1.85 15.65 17.21
CA GLU A 29 1.35 14.30 17.44
C GLU A 29 1.76 13.34 16.33
N MET A 30 1.65 13.76 15.05
CA MET A 30 2.09 12.96 13.92
C MET A 30 3.59 12.64 14.03
N VAL A 31 4.44 13.63 14.28
CA VAL A 31 5.89 13.41 14.46
C VAL A 31 6.17 12.43 15.59
N GLN A 32 5.43 12.50 16.70
CA GLN A 32 5.60 11.57 17.82
C GLN A 32 5.23 10.13 17.40
N SER A 33 4.10 9.94 16.72
CA SER A 33 3.69 8.63 16.19
C SER A 33 4.71 8.07 15.20
N LEU A 34 5.23 8.89 14.28
CA LEU A 34 6.22 8.48 13.28
C LEU A 34 7.57 8.08 13.89
N LYS A 35 7.97 8.73 15.00
CA LYS A 35 9.16 8.32 15.76
C LYS A 35 8.98 6.94 16.40
N LEU A 36 7.79 6.64 16.91
CA LEU A 36 7.48 5.34 17.53
C LEU A 36 7.47 4.18 16.53
N LEU A 37 7.28 4.45 15.24
CA LEU A 37 7.44 3.44 14.18
C LEU A 37 8.88 2.94 14.05
N ASN A 38 9.88 3.70 14.52
CA ASN A 38 11.29 3.30 14.56
C ASN A 38 11.82 2.72 13.23
N GLY A 39 11.51 3.40 12.11
CA GLY A 39 11.93 3.01 10.77
C GLY A 39 11.01 2.00 10.06
N LYS A 40 9.96 1.51 10.73
CA LYS A 40 8.92 0.69 10.11
C LYS A 40 7.89 1.54 9.38
N ASN A 41 7.22 0.94 8.40
CA ASN A 41 6.09 1.56 7.72
C ASN A 41 4.78 1.23 8.44
N SER A 42 3.70 1.95 8.12
CA SER A 42 2.35 1.62 8.55
C SER A 42 1.34 1.85 7.43
N LEU A 43 0.67 0.78 7.04
CA LEU A 43 -0.38 0.74 6.02
C LEU A 43 -1.16 -0.56 6.19
N GLU A 44 -2.38 -0.58 5.67
CA GLU A 44 -3.22 -1.78 5.65
C GLU A 44 -2.56 -2.87 4.79
N SER A 45 -2.50 -4.10 5.33
CA SER A 45 -1.93 -5.27 4.64
C SER A 45 -2.49 -6.56 5.24
N GLU A 46 -3.44 -7.16 4.55
CA GLU A 46 -4.21 -8.33 4.99
C GLU A 46 -4.39 -9.36 3.87
N THR A 47 -4.64 -10.62 4.24
CA THR A 47 -4.96 -11.69 3.30
C THR A 47 -6.45 -11.68 2.99
N ILE A 48 -6.84 -11.19 1.82
CA ILE A 48 -8.25 -11.12 1.39
C ILE A 48 -8.47 -11.94 0.12
N GLU A 49 -9.11 -13.11 0.27
CA GLU A 49 -9.37 -14.04 -0.84
C GLU A 49 -10.33 -13.44 -1.89
N ALA A 50 -11.36 -12.72 -1.44
CA ALA A 50 -12.42 -12.20 -2.29
C ALA A 50 -11.94 -11.21 -3.36
N LYS A 51 -10.76 -10.59 -3.17
CA LYS A 51 -10.20 -9.61 -4.09
C LYS A 51 -9.24 -10.21 -5.14
N LYS A 52 -8.89 -11.51 -5.06
CA LYS A 52 -7.92 -12.15 -5.97
C LYS A 52 -8.23 -11.99 -7.45
N GLY A 53 -9.51 -11.92 -7.81
CA GLY A 53 -9.93 -11.71 -9.19
C GLY A 53 -9.40 -10.42 -9.83
N ARG A 54 -8.97 -9.44 -9.03
CA ARG A 54 -8.45 -8.14 -9.49
C ARG A 54 -7.07 -8.20 -10.15
N TRP A 55 -6.25 -9.19 -9.79
CA TRP A 55 -4.89 -9.35 -10.33
C TRP A 55 -4.66 -10.70 -11.03
N GLN A 56 -5.68 -11.55 -11.11
CA GLN A 56 -5.62 -12.82 -11.86
C GLN A 56 -5.81 -12.64 -13.37
N TYR A 57 -6.39 -11.53 -13.81
CA TYR A 57 -6.76 -11.28 -15.20
C TYR A 57 -6.29 -9.90 -15.66
N HIS A 58 -5.90 -9.80 -16.93
CA HIS A 58 -5.53 -8.53 -17.53
C HIS A 58 -6.75 -7.59 -17.55
N GLN A 59 -6.52 -6.31 -17.27
CA GLN A 59 -7.50 -5.26 -17.43
C GLN A 59 -7.25 -4.48 -18.71
N ASN A 60 -8.32 -4.13 -19.42
CA ASN A 60 -8.25 -3.13 -20.47
C ASN A 60 -8.47 -1.76 -19.84
N VAL A 61 -7.45 -0.90 -19.89
CA VAL A 61 -7.46 0.45 -19.32
C VAL A 61 -7.76 1.44 -20.44
N THR A 62 -9.02 1.86 -20.51
CA THR A 62 -9.46 2.97 -21.38
C THR A 62 -9.97 4.12 -20.49
N ASN A 63 -11.11 4.73 -20.82
CA ASN A 63 -11.82 5.61 -19.89
C ASN A 63 -12.47 4.84 -18.73
N VAL A 64 -12.66 3.53 -18.91
CA VAL A 64 -13.17 2.61 -17.89
C VAL A 64 -12.21 1.42 -17.82
N VAL A 65 -11.98 0.92 -16.60
CA VAL A 65 -11.19 -0.29 -16.36
C VAL A 65 -12.13 -1.49 -16.45
N THR A 66 -11.92 -2.35 -17.45
CA THR A 66 -12.74 -3.56 -17.66
C THR A 66 -11.87 -4.81 -17.62
N ARG A 67 -12.32 -5.82 -16.86
CA ARG A 67 -11.65 -7.12 -16.79
C ARG A 67 -11.76 -7.84 -18.14
N THR A 68 -10.65 -8.38 -18.62
CA THR A 68 -10.62 -9.30 -19.78
C THR A 68 -10.69 -10.76 -19.31
N ASP A 69 -10.95 -11.69 -20.22
CA ASP A 69 -10.87 -13.13 -19.93
C ASP A 69 -9.45 -13.69 -20.05
N VAL A 70 -8.44 -12.83 -20.29
CA VAL A 70 -7.04 -13.23 -20.41
C VAL A 70 -6.42 -13.32 -19.02
N LYS A 71 -6.00 -14.53 -18.62
CA LYS A 71 -5.33 -14.77 -17.35
C LYS A 71 -3.91 -14.19 -17.36
N LYS A 72 -3.53 -13.49 -16.30
CA LYS A 72 -2.16 -12.98 -16.10
C LYS A 72 -1.20 -14.11 -15.73
N SER A 73 0.09 -13.89 -16.00
CA SER A 73 1.16 -14.68 -15.38
C SER A 73 1.12 -14.50 -13.85
N PRO A 74 1.68 -15.44 -13.07
CA PRO A 74 1.96 -15.21 -11.65
C PRO A 74 2.78 -13.92 -11.46
N PRO A 75 2.63 -13.22 -10.31
CA PRO A 75 3.42 -12.03 -10.03
C PRO A 75 4.91 -12.41 -9.93
N PRO A 76 5.83 -11.56 -10.44
CA PRO A 76 7.27 -11.85 -10.48
C PRO A 76 7.97 -11.60 -9.12
N ILE A 77 7.38 -12.11 -8.04
CA ILE A 77 7.87 -11.99 -6.66
C ILE A 77 7.69 -13.33 -5.93
N GLU A 78 8.51 -13.59 -4.92
CA GLU A 78 8.38 -14.80 -4.09
C GLU A 78 7.29 -14.66 -3.00
N THR A 79 6.92 -13.42 -2.68
CA THR A 79 5.94 -13.12 -1.63
C THR A 79 4.51 -13.22 -2.18
N LEU A 80 3.55 -13.63 -1.33
CA LEU A 80 2.13 -13.63 -1.70
C LEU A 80 1.61 -12.21 -1.92
N MET A 81 0.51 -12.10 -2.67
CA MET A 81 -0.24 -10.86 -2.79
C MET A 81 -1.04 -10.58 -1.51
N PHE A 82 -1.06 -9.32 -1.08
CA PHE A 82 -1.83 -8.84 0.07
C PHE A 82 -2.77 -7.71 -0.37
N SER A 83 -3.89 -7.55 0.33
CA SER A 83 -4.82 -6.45 0.14
C SER A 83 -4.58 -5.36 1.18
N GLY A 84 -4.86 -4.12 0.78
CA GLY A 84 -4.96 -2.98 1.68
C GLY A 84 -5.73 -1.85 1.00
N ASN A 85 -5.26 -0.63 1.19
CA ASN A 85 -5.81 0.57 0.59
C ASN A 85 -4.72 1.45 -0.05
N ALA A 86 -5.16 2.51 -0.74
CA ALA A 86 -4.28 3.42 -1.46
C ALA A 86 -3.37 4.28 -0.57
N TYR A 87 -3.63 4.34 0.75
CA TYR A 87 -2.98 5.24 1.70
C TYR A 87 -1.93 4.53 2.54
N PHE A 88 -0.81 5.20 2.75
CA PHE A 88 0.32 4.63 3.47
C PHE A 88 1.11 5.68 4.25
N VAL A 89 1.84 5.19 5.24
CA VAL A 89 2.93 5.89 5.93
C VAL A 89 4.20 5.08 5.70
N VAL A 90 5.10 5.56 4.85
CA VAL A 90 6.32 4.81 4.49
C VAL A 90 7.58 5.62 4.76
N SER A 91 8.64 4.93 5.16
CA SER A 91 9.97 5.51 5.38
C SER A 91 10.59 6.05 4.09
N ARG A 92 11.56 6.95 4.19
CA ARG A 92 12.34 7.41 3.03
C ARG A 92 13.09 6.25 2.38
N GLU A 93 13.63 5.36 3.19
CA GLU A 93 14.36 4.18 2.75
C GLU A 93 13.48 3.26 1.88
N PHE A 94 12.21 3.07 2.26
CA PHE A 94 11.23 2.37 1.44
C PHE A 94 11.09 3.06 0.06
N VAL A 95 10.87 4.38 0.04
CA VAL A 95 10.65 5.14 -1.20
C VAL A 95 11.90 5.15 -2.08
N GLU A 96 13.09 5.16 -1.51
CA GLU A 96 14.32 5.04 -2.30
C GLU A 96 14.51 3.62 -2.86
N HIS A 97 14.16 2.61 -2.07
CA HIS A 97 14.32 1.21 -2.44
C HIS A 97 13.44 0.82 -3.63
N ILE A 98 12.19 1.34 -3.70
CA ILE A 98 11.29 1.05 -4.83
C ILE A 98 11.83 1.51 -6.19
N PHE A 99 12.69 2.54 -6.22
CA PHE A 99 13.32 3.01 -7.46
C PHE A 99 14.65 2.31 -7.79
N LYS A 100 15.20 1.54 -6.85
CA LYS A 100 16.52 0.87 -6.99
C LYS A 100 16.40 -0.63 -7.23
N SER A 101 15.36 -1.27 -6.67
CA SER A 101 15.17 -2.72 -6.75
C SER A 101 14.56 -3.16 -8.08
N LYS A 102 15.29 -4.01 -8.81
CA LYS A 102 14.81 -4.59 -10.08
C LYS A 102 13.57 -5.47 -9.89
N GLU A 103 13.55 -6.28 -8.83
CA GLU A 103 12.40 -7.12 -8.47
C GLU A 103 11.12 -6.28 -8.29
N ILE A 104 11.23 -5.16 -7.57
CA ILE A 104 10.11 -4.26 -7.34
C ILE A 104 9.68 -3.57 -8.64
N GLN A 105 10.62 -3.14 -9.46
CA GLN A 105 10.30 -2.54 -10.76
C GLN A 105 9.56 -3.53 -11.67
N ASP A 106 9.99 -4.79 -11.70
CA ASP A 106 9.32 -5.85 -12.46
C ASP A 106 7.92 -6.15 -11.91
N PHE A 107 7.77 -6.14 -10.59
CA PHE A 107 6.47 -6.26 -9.93
C PHE A 107 5.53 -5.09 -10.28
N MET A 108 6.01 -3.85 -10.21
CA MET A 108 5.22 -2.67 -10.59
C MET A 108 4.86 -2.67 -12.08
N GLU A 109 5.73 -3.18 -12.95
CA GLU A 109 5.42 -3.36 -14.36
C GLU A 109 4.29 -4.38 -14.54
N TRP A 110 4.38 -5.51 -13.83
CA TRP A 110 3.34 -6.53 -13.82
C TRP A 110 2.01 -6.02 -13.26
N GLU A 111 2.01 -5.06 -12.35
CA GLU A 111 0.81 -4.46 -11.75
C GLU A 111 0.02 -3.52 -12.67
N LYS A 112 0.62 -3.00 -13.76
CA LYS A 112 0.02 -1.90 -14.55
C LYS A 112 -1.36 -2.18 -15.13
N ASP A 113 -1.67 -3.44 -15.41
CA ASP A 113 -2.93 -3.88 -15.99
C ASP A 113 -3.73 -4.79 -15.03
N THR A 114 -3.59 -4.57 -13.72
CA THR A 114 -4.49 -5.11 -12.69
C THR A 114 -5.62 -4.11 -12.37
N HIS A 115 -6.66 -4.58 -11.68
CA HIS A 115 -7.75 -3.73 -11.23
C HIS A 115 -7.45 -3.14 -9.85
N SER A 116 -7.56 -1.83 -9.71
CA SER A 116 -7.23 -1.10 -8.46
C SER A 116 -5.89 -1.53 -7.85
N PRO A 117 -4.76 -1.42 -8.59
CA PRO A 117 -3.43 -1.80 -8.10
C PRO A 117 -3.06 -1.11 -6.78
N ASP A 118 -3.58 0.09 -6.55
CA ASP A 118 -3.43 0.86 -5.32
C ASP A 118 -3.98 0.15 -4.06
N GLU A 119 -4.93 -0.78 -4.21
CA GLU A 119 -5.48 -1.57 -3.10
C GLU A 119 -4.72 -2.87 -2.80
N HIS A 120 -3.62 -3.18 -3.49
CA HIS A 120 -2.87 -4.41 -3.22
C HIS A 120 -1.36 -4.32 -3.47
N MET A 121 -0.90 -3.45 -4.37
CA MET A 121 0.53 -3.24 -4.63
C MET A 121 1.27 -2.77 -3.37
N TRP A 122 0.81 -1.73 -2.68
CA TRP A 122 1.47 -1.21 -1.47
C TRP A 122 1.44 -2.22 -0.33
N ALA A 123 0.28 -2.85 -0.11
CA ALA A 123 0.09 -3.90 0.89
C ALA A 123 1.03 -5.09 0.65
N THR A 124 1.30 -5.43 -0.62
CA THR A 124 2.21 -6.51 -1.00
C THR A 124 3.67 -6.12 -0.78
N LEU A 125 4.09 -4.93 -1.23
CA LEU A 125 5.45 -4.42 -0.99
C LEU A 125 5.77 -4.36 0.51
N GLN A 126 4.79 -4.03 1.35
CA GLN A 126 4.95 -4.01 2.80
C GLN A 126 5.25 -5.39 3.42
N ARG A 127 5.11 -6.49 2.66
CA ARG A 127 5.34 -7.86 3.15
C ARG A 127 6.56 -8.54 2.54
N MET A 128 7.29 -7.84 1.66
CA MET A 128 8.50 -8.36 1.04
C MET A 128 9.71 -8.24 1.98
N PRO A 129 10.48 -9.32 2.21
CA PRO A 129 11.66 -9.28 3.11
C PRO A 129 12.76 -8.31 2.66
N SER A 130 12.88 -8.04 1.35
CA SER A 130 13.87 -7.13 0.77
C SER A 130 13.53 -5.65 1.01
N VAL A 131 12.28 -5.34 1.37
CA VAL A 131 11.77 -3.97 1.46
C VAL A 131 12.05 -3.34 2.83
N PRO A 132 12.67 -2.13 2.90
CA PRO A 132 12.88 -1.44 4.16
C PRO A 132 11.59 -1.12 4.92
N GLY A 133 11.57 -1.40 6.21
CA GLY A 133 10.42 -1.13 7.09
C GLY A 133 9.23 -2.08 6.90
N SER A 134 9.41 -3.17 6.13
CA SER A 134 8.38 -4.19 5.89
C SER A 134 8.09 -5.05 7.12
N ASN A 135 6.96 -5.74 7.09
CA ASN A 135 6.58 -6.76 8.06
C ASN A 135 6.68 -8.16 7.42
N PRO A 136 6.96 -9.22 8.19
CA PRO A 136 6.94 -10.59 7.65
C PRO A 136 5.59 -10.97 7.03
N SER A 137 5.61 -11.82 6.01
CA SER A 137 4.41 -12.27 5.27
C SER A 137 3.46 -13.16 6.10
N ASN A 138 3.86 -13.61 7.29
CA ASN A 138 3.01 -14.42 8.15
C ASN A 138 1.77 -13.64 8.63
N ILE A 139 0.62 -14.32 8.70
CA ILE A 139 -0.68 -13.77 9.12
C ILE A 139 -0.64 -13.02 10.46
N LYS A 140 0.29 -13.37 11.36
CA LYS A 140 0.49 -12.67 12.64
C LYS A 140 0.87 -11.19 12.52
N TYR A 141 1.31 -10.75 11.35
CA TYR A 141 1.69 -9.37 11.07
C TYR A 141 0.70 -8.64 10.17
N GLU A 142 -0.51 -9.20 9.99
CA GLU A 142 -1.57 -8.47 9.33
C GLU A 142 -1.90 -7.17 10.06
N HIS A 143 -2.20 -6.15 9.26
CA HIS A 143 -2.50 -4.83 9.76
C HIS A 143 -3.78 -4.35 9.08
N SER A 144 -4.89 -4.31 9.81
CA SER A 144 -6.16 -3.79 9.30
C SER A 144 -6.14 -2.28 9.14
N ASP A 145 -7.12 -1.75 8.42
CA ASP A 145 -7.37 -0.31 8.27
C ASP A 145 -7.41 0.41 9.64
N MET A 146 -8.14 -0.15 10.60
CA MET A 146 -8.33 0.37 11.96
C MET A 146 -7.08 0.34 12.83
N ASN A 147 -6.17 -0.60 12.58
CA ASN A 147 -4.92 -0.71 13.33
C ASN A 147 -3.80 0.10 12.70
N SER A 148 -3.85 0.33 11.38
CA SER A 148 -2.88 1.17 10.66
C SER A 148 -3.05 2.63 11.06
N ILE A 149 -1.96 3.42 11.06
CA ILE A 149 -2.04 4.85 11.37
C ILE A 149 -2.19 5.72 10.12
N ALA A 150 -2.44 5.13 8.95
CA ALA A 150 -2.43 5.82 7.67
C ALA A 150 -3.71 6.62 7.40
N ARG A 151 -4.88 6.02 7.65
CA ARG A 151 -6.18 6.62 7.34
C ARG A 151 -7.28 6.03 8.22
N LEU A 152 -8.16 6.90 8.74
CA LEU A 152 -9.41 6.47 9.33
C LEU A 152 -10.53 6.61 8.28
N VAL A 153 -11.22 5.50 7.97
CA VAL A 153 -12.38 5.47 7.07
C VAL A 153 -13.53 4.75 7.75
N LYS A 154 -14.73 5.32 7.73
CA LYS A 154 -15.96 4.67 8.22
C LYS A 154 -16.68 4.05 7.02
N TRP A 155 -16.68 2.72 6.92
CA TRP A 155 -17.46 1.98 5.92
C TRP A 155 -18.89 1.76 6.44
N SER A 156 -19.91 2.13 5.65
CA SER A 156 -21.32 2.08 6.09
C SER A 156 -21.81 0.68 6.45
N TYR A 157 -21.34 -0.35 5.75
CA TYR A 157 -21.69 -1.74 6.02
C TYR A 157 -21.04 -2.29 7.30
N CYS A 158 -20.02 -1.62 7.84
CA CYS A 158 -19.40 -1.98 9.12
C CYS A 158 -20.12 -1.33 10.32
N THR A 159 -21.06 -0.44 10.07
CA THR A 159 -21.72 0.34 11.13
C THR A 159 -23.15 -0.11 11.29
N THR A 160 -23.47 -0.67 12.45
CA THR A 160 -24.84 -0.85 12.90
C THR A 160 -25.36 0.52 13.30
N GLU A 161 -25.88 1.29 12.35
CA GLU A 161 -26.84 2.32 12.71
C GLU A 161 -28.12 1.58 13.10
N GLU A 162 -28.39 1.51 14.41
CA GLU A 162 -29.72 1.18 14.90
C GLU A 162 -30.67 2.22 14.32
N ASN A 163 -31.52 1.78 13.38
CA ASN A 163 -32.69 2.54 12.93
C ASN A 163 -33.70 2.69 14.05
#